data_AF-A0A1S9CS33-F1
#
_entry.id   AF-A0A1S9CS33-F1
#
_cell.length_a   1.000
_cell.length_b   1.000
_cell.length_c   1.000
_cell.angle_alpha   90.00
_cell.angle_beta   90.00
_cell.angle_gamma   90.00
#
_symmetry.space_group_name_H-M   'P 1'
#
loop_
_entity.id
_entity.type
_entity.pdbx_description
1 polymer ?
#
loop_
_entity_poly.entity_id
_entity_poly.type
_entity_poly.pdbx_seq_one_letter_code
_entity_poly.pdbx_strand_id
1 'polypeptide(L)'
;MQEIEKNLWDMADKLRSNVSPSEYKHIVLGLLFLKYVSDRFDDLYNALEDFEKEDRDAYTAENIFYIPEEARWVNIQNNAKSPDIGVTIDNAMRAIETENKNLKGTLEKNYARPDLPLNALGGVIDLVSNTVLYSDDDKDILGRVYEYFLGQFASKEGKAGGEFYTPACVVKTLVNMLEPYSGRVYDPCCGSGGMFVQSGHFIEEHAGNLNDISVYGQESNPTTDQYCSTAVGSRFVWEVC
;
A
#
# COMPACT_ATOMS: atom_id res chain seq x y z
N MET A 1 -18.35 10.74 2.25
CA MET A 1 -17.05 10.12 2.57
C MET A 1 -16.39 9.47 1.36
N GLN A 2 -17.10 9.05 0.30
CA GLN A 2 -16.55 8.64 -1.03
C GLN A 2 -15.85 9.76 -1.85
N GLU A 3 -15.65 10.93 -1.24
CA GLU A 3 -15.26 12.14 -1.99
C GLU A 3 -13.74 12.26 -2.09
N ILE A 4 -12.99 11.77 -1.10
CA ILE A 4 -11.52 11.82 -1.08
C ILE A 4 -10.95 10.85 -2.11
N GLU A 5 -11.39 9.58 -2.11
CA GLU A 5 -10.89 8.56 -3.03
C GLU A 5 -11.19 8.93 -4.48
N LYS A 6 -12.40 9.43 -4.73
CA LYS A 6 -12.81 9.90 -6.05
C LYS A 6 -12.02 11.13 -6.50
N ASN A 7 -11.84 12.13 -5.62
CA ASN A 7 -11.08 13.33 -5.97
C ASN A 7 -9.61 12.99 -6.26
N LEU A 8 -8.99 12.12 -5.45
CA LEU A 8 -7.64 11.61 -5.68
C LEU A 8 -7.53 10.92 -7.03
N TRP A 9 -8.48 10.04 -7.34
CA TRP A 9 -8.52 9.34 -8.62
C TRP A 9 -8.70 10.30 -9.79
N ASP A 10 -9.66 11.23 -9.72
CA ASP A 10 -9.94 12.18 -10.81
C ASP A 10 -8.73 13.12 -11.05
N MET A 11 -7.99 13.47 -10.00
CA MET A 11 -6.75 14.25 -10.13
C MET A 11 -5.61 13.40 -10.69
N ALA A 12 -5.46 12.16 -10.23
CA ALA A 12 -4.45 11.23 -10.74
C ALA A 12 -4.70 10.87 -12.21
N ASP A 13 -5.95 10.62 -12.62
CA ASP A 13 -6.31 10.23 -13.99
C ASP A 13 -6.02 11.36 -15.00
N LYS A 14 -6.18 12.63 -14.59
CA LYS A 14 -5.78 13.79 -15.39
C LYS A 14 -4.27 13.86 -15.63
N LEU A 15 -3.47 13.42 -14.66
CA LEU A 15 -2.00 13.44 -14.74
C LEU A 15 -1.46 12.27 -15.58
N ARG A 16 -2.23 11.19 -15.75
CA ARG A 16 -1.80 9.99 -16.47
C ARG A 16 -1.39 10.24 -17.93
N SER A 17 -2.06 11.17 -18.63
CA SER A 17 -1.82 11.65 -20.01
C SER A 17 -1.54 10.54 -21.05
N ASN A 18 -0.36 9.92 -21.03
CA ASN A 18 0.10 8.91 -21.99
C ASN A 18 0.57 7.57 -21.39
N VAL A 19 0.56 7.39 -20.06
CA VAL A 19 1.02 6.14 -19.40
C VAL A 19 -0.12 5.13 -19.38
N SER A 20 0.12 3.84 -19.68
CA SER A 20 -0.94 2.81 -19.64
C SER A 20 -1.56 2.64 -18.23
N PRO A 21 -2.81 2.18 -18.07
CA PRO A 21 -3.42 2.03 -16.74
C PRO A 21 -2.61 1.08 -15.83
N SER A 22 -2.07 0.00 -16.39
CA SER A 22 -1.26 -0.98 -15.67
C SER A 22 0.05 -0.40 -15.15
N GLU A 23 0.75 0.38 -15.97
CA GLU A 23 1.99 1.04 -15.54
C GLU A 23 1.70 2.16 -14.53
N TYR A 24 0.61 2.90 -14.73
CA TYR A 24 0.24 4.01 -13.86
C TYR A 24 -0.19 3.53 -12.48
N LYS A 25 -0.83 2.36 -12.39
CA LYS A 25 -1.19 1.69 -11.13
C LYS A 25 0.02 1.54 -10.21
N HIS A 26 1.10 0.96 -10.71
CA HIS A 26 2.30 0.70 -9.90
C HIS A 26 2.93 1.99 -9.36
N ILE A 27 2.94 3.05 -10.17
CA ILE A 27 3.48 4.36 -9.80
C ILE A 27 2.67 5.00 -8.68
N VAL A 28 1.35 5.13 -8.86
CA VAL A 28 0.53 5.86 -7.89
C VAL A 28 0.43 5.09 -6.58
N LEU A 29 0.25 3.77 -6.63
CA LEU A 29 0.18 2.93 -5.44
C LEU A 29 1.51 2.92 -4.67
N GLY A 30 2.65 2.92 -5.37
CA GLY A 30 3.96 3.02 -4.75
C GLY A 30 4.18 4.36 -4.04
N LEU A 31 3.79 5.47 -4.66
CA LEU A 31 3.89 6.81 -4.04
C LEU A 31 2.94 6.99 -2.84
N LEU A 32 1.72 6.46 -2.92
CA LEU A 32 0.78 6.45 -1.78
C LEU A 32 1.36 5.67 -0.59
N PHE A 33 1.93 4.49 -0.85
CA PHE A 33 2.59 3.70 0.19
C PHE A 33 3.77 4.46 0.80
N LEU A 34 4.63 5.07 -0.03
CA LEU A 34 5.79 5.82 0.43
C LEU A 34 5.41 7.02 1.31
N LYS A 35 4.36 7.77 0.93
CA LYS A 35 3.81 8.86 1.75
C LYS A 35 3.33 8.34 3.09
N TYR A 36 2.55 7.26 3.09
CA TYR A 36 2.02 6.67 4.31
C TYR A 36 3.12 6.25 5.29
N VAL A 37 4.12 5.49 4.83
CA VAL A 37 5.20 5.04 5.73
C VAL A 37 6.05 6.21 6.21
N SER A 38 6.22 7.24 5.39
CA SER A 38 6.92 8.47 5.78
C SER A 38 6.14 9.25 6.85
N ASP A 39 4.82 9.39 6.71
CA ASP A 39 3.98 10.09 7.69
C ASP A 39 4.00 9.39 9.05
N ARG A 40 3.82 8.06 9.04
CA ARG A 40 3.89 7.23 10.25
C ARG A 40 5.26 7.32 10.93
N PHE A 41 6.33 7.34 10.13
CA PHE A 41 7.68 7.52 10.62
C PHE A 41 7.86 8.91 11.22
N ASP A 42 7.44 9.97 10.53
CA ASP A 42 7.59 11.35 10.99
C ASP A 42 6.79 11.61 12.27
N ASP A 43 5.59 11.05 12.41
CA ASP A 43 4.79 11.15 13.65
C ASP A 43 5.54 10.56 14.85
N LEU A 44 6.10 9.35 14.71
CA LEU A 44 6.89 8.73 15.77
C LEU A 44 8.22 9.48 15.98
N TYR A 45 8.92 9.83 14.91
CA TYR A 45 10.18 10.59 14.98
C TYR A 45 10.01 11.91 15.74
N ASN A 46 8.89 12.60 15.57
CA ASN A 46 8.59 13.85 16.27
C ASN A 46 8.19 13.64 17.74
N ALA A 47 7.68 12.45 18.09
CA ALA A 47 7.31 12.08 19.46
C ALA A 47 8.50 11.54 20.29
N LEU A 48 9.53 11.01 19.64
CA LEU A 48 10.73 10.44 20.28
C LEU A 48 11.71 11.50 20.78
N GLU A 49 12.46 11.16 21.84
CA GLU A 49 13.61 11.96 22.28
C GLU A 49 14.79 11.81 21.32
N ASP A 50 15.68 12.81 21.26
CA ASP A 50 16.74 12.87 20.24
C ASP A 50 17.68 11.65 20.22
N PHE A 51 17.90 11.01 21.37
CA PHE A 51 18.77 9.82 21.45
C PHE A 51 18.07 8.53 20.96
N GLU A 52 16.74 8.52 20.86
CA GLU A 52 15.93 7.37 20.41
C GLU A 52 15.64 7.44 18.90
N LYS A 53 15.77 8.62 18.28
CA LYS A 53 15.42 8.84 16.87
C LYS A 53 16.22 7.97 15.89
N GLU A 54 17.45 7.62 16.23
CA GLU A 54 18.31 6.74 15.42
C GLU A 54 18.22 5.26 15.84
N ASP A 55 17.44 4.96 16.89
CA ASP A 55 17.20 3.60 17.35
C ASP A 55 16.11 2.93 16.52
N ARG A 56 16.52 1.95 15.70
CA ARG A 56 15.62 1.19 14.82
C ARG A 56 14.65 0.32 15.60
N ASP A 57 14.99 -0.07 16.82
CA ASP A 57 14.14 -0.91 17.65
C ASP A 57 12.92 -0.13 18.16
N ALA A 58 13.05 1.19 18.36
CA ALA A 58 11.94 2.07 18.74
C ALA A 58 10.82 2.08 17.69
N TYR A 59 11.18 2.10 16.39
CA TYR A 59 10.21 2.04 15.30
C TYR A 59 9.63 0.64 15.12
N THR A 60 10.49 -0.39 15.23
CA THR A 60 10.06 -1.78 15.06
C THR A 60 9.05 -2.19 16.13
N ALA A 61 9.19 -1.71 17.37
CA ALA A 61 8.25 -1.96 18.46
C ALA A 61 6.83 -1.48 18.17
N GLU A 62 6.70 -0.38 17.42
CA GLU A 62 5.41 0.22 17.01
C GLU A 62 4.94 -0.26 15.63
N ASN A 63 5.61 -1.27 15.04
CA ASN A 63 5.37 -1.77 13.69
C ASN A 63 5.49 -0.66 12.62
N ILE A 64 6.44 0.27 12.81
CA ILE A 64 6.75 1.35 11.89
C ILE A 64 8.07 1.03 11.18
N PHE A 65 8.09 1.22 9.85
CA PHE A 65 9.31 1.06 9.06
C PHE A 65 10.27 2.22 9.33
N TYR A 66 11.56 1.92 9.47
CA TYR A 66 12.58 2.95 9.59
C TYR A 66 12.81 3.62 8.24
N ILE A 67 12.70 4.94 8.17
CA ILE A 67 12.87 5.70 6.93
C ILE A 67 14.18 6.52 7.01
N PRO A 68 15.21 6.18 6.22
CA PRO A 68 16.46 6.93 6.22
C PRO A 68 16.24 8.35 5.67
N GLU A 69 17.11 9.28 6.06
CA GLU A 69 16.94 10.72 5.80
C GLU A 69 16.72 11.00 4.30
N GLU A 70 17.51 10.37 3.42
CA GLU A 70 17.40 10.52 1.97
C GLU A 70 16.06 10.03 1.38
N ALA A 71 15.35 9.16 2.10
CA ALA A 71 14.09 8.56 1.65
C ALA A 71 12.84 9.23 2.26
N ARG A 72 13.01 10.20 3.16
CA ARG A 72 11.90 10.93 3.77
C ARG A 72 11.09 11.70 2.73
N TRP A 73 9.77 11.71 2.88
CA TRP A 73 8.86 12.33 1.91
C TRP A 73 9.19 13.80 1.61
N VAL A 74 9.62 14.57 2.61
CA VAL A 74 10.03 15.97 2.46
C VAL A 74 11.09 16.14 1.36
N ASN A 75 12.07 15.22 1.28
CA ASN A 75 13.11 15.27 0.26
C ASN A 75 12.56 15.00 -1.14
N ILE A 76 11.58 14.10 -1.26
CA ILE A 76 10.91 13.78 -2.53
C ILE A 76 10.06 14.97 -2.98
N GLN A 77 9.28 15.55 -2.06
CA GLN A 77 8.44 16.71 -2.34
C GLN A 77 9.26 17.93 -2.78
N ASN A 78 10.37 18.23 -2.08
CA ASN A 78 11.26 19.34 -2.45
C ASN A 78 11.89 19.16 -3.83
N ASN A 79 12.07 17.91 -4.27
CA ASN A 79 12.62 17.56 -5.58
C ASN A 79 11.55 17.25 -6.64
N ALA A 80 10.25 17.43 -6.36
CA ALA A 80 9.16 17.01 -7.25
C ALA A 80 9.23 17.60 -8.67
N LYS A 81 9.87 18.77 -8.82
CA LYS A 81 10.06 19.49 -10.09
C LYS A 81 11.47 19.31 -10.68
N SER A 82 12.32 18.53 -10.02
CA SER A 82 13.68 18.25 -10.48
C SER A 82 13.65 17.31 -11.69
N PRO A 83 14.55 17.49 -12.68
CA PRO A 83 14.71 16.52 -13.76
C PRO A 83 15.14 15.13 -13.26
N ASP A 84 15.73 15.04 -12.07
CA ASP A 84 16.24 13.79 -11.49
C ASP A 84 15.25 13.13 -10.51
N ILE A 85 13.99 13.60 -10.44
CA ILE A 85 13.01 13.11 -9.44
C ILE A 85 12.78 11.59 -9.50
N GLY A 86 12.80 10.99 -10.70
CA GLY A 86 12.67 9.54 -10.84
C GLY A 86 13.82 8.79 -10.18
N VAL A 87 15.05 9.30 -10.30
CA VAL A 87 16.24 8.72 -9.66
C VAL A 87 16.18 8.89 -8.15
N THR A 88 15.71 10.06 -7.68
CA THR A 88 15.51 10.32 -6.25
C THR A 88 14.54 9.31 -5.62
N ILE A 89 13.40 9.04 -6.27
CA ILE A 89 12.42 8.05 -5.77
C ILE A 89 13.01 6.64 -5.80
N ASP A 90 13.66 6.24 -6.89
CA ASP A 90 14.25 4.91 -7.00
C ASP A 90 15.30 4.67 -5.90
N ASN A 91 16.11 5.69 -5.58
CA ASN A 91 17.09 5.62 -4.50
C ASN A 91 16.43 5.57 -3.12
N ALA A 92 15.37 6.36 -2.89
CA ALA A 92 14.60 6.33 -1.66
C ALA A 92 14.00 4.93 -1.41
N MET A 93 13.37 4.33 -2.42
CA MET A 93 12.80 2.98 -2.32
C MET A 93 13.87 1.93 -2.02
N ARG A 94 15.05 2.00 -2.65
CA ARG A 94 16.17 1.09 -2.36
C ARG A 94 16.71 1.26 -0.93
N ALA A 95 16.81 2.50 -0.44
CA ALA A 95 17.26 2.78 0.91
C ALA A 95 16.29 2.20 1.95
N ILE A 96 14.98 2.38 1.73
CA ILE A 96 13.93 1.79 2.58
C ILE A 96 14.01 0.26 2.59
N GLU A 97 14.16 -0.39 1.44
CA GLU A 97 14.30 -1.86 1.38
C GLU A 97 15.58 -2.37 2.07
N THR A 98 16.63 -1.56 2.10
CA THR A 98 17.91 -1.92 2.74
C THR A 98 17.77 -1.91 4.26
N GLU A 99 17.10 -0.90 4.81
CA GLU A 99 16.84 -0.80 6.25
C GLU A 99 15.73 -1.76 6.71
N ASN A 100 14.76 -2.07 5.85
CA ASN A 100 13.57 -2.84 6.20
C ASN A 100 13.50 -4.15 5.41
N LYS A 101 14.03 -5.24 6.00
CA LYS A 101 14.09 -6.58 5.37
C LYS A 101 12.72 -7.08 4.87
N ASN A 102 11.64 -6.74 5.56
CA ASN A 102 10.28 -7.14 5.22
C ASN A 102 9.76 -6.52 3.91
N LEU A 103 10.36 -5.41 3.46
CA LEU A 103 9.98 -4.72 2.24
C LEU A 103 10.82 -5.14 1.02
N LYS A 104 11.79 -6.04 1.20
CA LYS A 104 12.75 -6.40 0.15
C LYS A 104 12.06 -6.95 -1.10
N GLY A 105 12.20 -6.22 -2.20
CA GLY A 105 11.65 -6.58 -3.50
C GLY A 105 10.21 -6.11 -3.73
N THR A 106 9.57 -5.50 -2.73
CA THR A 106 8.15 -5.10 -2.75
C THR A 106 7.92 -3.73 -3.34
N LEU A 107 8.90 -2.83 -3.21
CA LEU A 107 8.74 -1.46 -3.70
C LEU A 107 9.09 -1.39 -5.19
N GLU A 108 8.25 -0.69 -5.95
CA GLU A 108 8.56 -0.34 -7.34
C GLU A 108 9.79 0.56 -7.39
N LYS A 109 10.69 0.32 -8.35
CA LYS A 109 12.02 0.99 -8.45
C LYS A 109 12.33 1.40 -9.88
N ASN A 110 11.29 1.70 -10.67
CA ASN A 110 11.37 2.03 -12.08
C ASN A 110 10.72 3.40 -12.39
N TYR A 111 11.01 4.40 -11.56
CA TYR A 111 10.54 5.78 -11.71
C TYR A 111 11.48 6.63 -12.59
N ALA A 112 12.76 6.27 -12.74
CA ALA A 112 13.73 6.98 -13.57
C ALA A 112 13.66 6.66 -15.08
N ARG A 113 12.61 5.97 -15.54
CA ARG A 113 12.54 5.50 -16.93
C ARG A 113 12.24 6.63 -17.94
N PRO A 114 12.82 6.62 -19.15
CA PRO A 114 12.72 7.73 -20.10
C PRO A 114 11.30 7.99 -20.63
N ASP A 115 10.44 6.98 -20.64
CA ASP A 115 9.05 7.03 -21.12
C ASP A 115 8.08 7.63 -20.10
N LEU A 116 8.51 7.83 -18.84
CA LEU A 116 7.67 8.41 -17.81
C LEU A 116 7.69 9.94 -17.88
N PRO A 117 6.54 10.60 -18.11
CA PRO A 117 6.49 12.06 -18.09
C PRO A 117 6.77 12.62 -16.70
N LEU A 118 7.95 13.21 -16.49
CA LEU A 118 8.38 13.77 -15.20
C LEU A 118 7.42 14.84 -14.66
N ASN A 119 6.80 15.64 -15.53
CA ASN A 119 5.79 16.62 -15.13
C ASN A 119 4.54 15.96 -14.51
N ALA A 120 4.14 14.80 -15.03
CA ALA A 120 3.03 14.04 -14.45
C ALA A 120 3.42 13.46 -13.10
N LEU A 121 4.64 12.91 -13.00
CA LEU A 121 5.19 12.37 -11.75
C LEU A 121 5.24 13.44 -10.65
N GLY A 122 5.77 14.63 -10.96
CA GLY A 122 5.76 15.77 -10.05
C GLY A 122 4.35 16.18 -9.61
N GLY A 123 3.39 16.21 -10.54
CA GLY A 123 1.99 16.47 -10.22
C GLY A 123 1.35 15.41 -9.31
N VAL A 124 1.72 14.13 -9.45
CA VAL A 124 1.25 13.06 -8.56
C VAL A 124 1.85 13.22 -7.17
N ILE A 125 3.12 13.58 -7.07
CA ILE A 125 3.77 13.87 -5.77
C ILE A 125 3.06 15.04 -5.08
N ASP A 126 2.77 16.12 -5.80
CA ASP A 126 2.02 17.27 -5.26
C ASP A 126 0.61 16.86 -4.79
N LEU A 127 -0.08 16.02 -5.57
CA LEU A 127 -1.40 15.48 -5.21
C LEU A 127 -1.34 14.66 -3.92
N VAL A 128 -0.44 13.69 -3.85
CA VAL A 128 -0.27 12.80 -2.70
C VAL A 128 0.17 13.59 -1.47
N SER A 129 1.02 14.61 -1.63
CA SER A 129 1.48 15.47 -0.53
C SER A 129 0.35 16.25 0.13
N ASN A 130 -0.65 16.69 -0.64
CA ASN A 130 -1.79 17.45 -0.14
C ASN A 130 -2.90 16.56 0.46
N THR A 131 -2.67 15.26 0.53
CA THR A 131 -3.64 14.28 1.00
C THR A 131 -3.26 13.79 2.38
N VAL A 132 -4.20 13.87 3.31
CA VAL A 132 -4.09 13.21 4.60
C VAL A 132 -4.44 11.73 4.41
N LEU A 133 -3.42 10.87 4.43
CA LEU A 133 -3.58 9.41 4.25
C LEU A 133 -3.74 8.65 5.57
N TYR A 134 -3.59 9.36 6.70
CA TYR A 134 -3.69 8.83 8.04
C TYR A 134 -4.31 9.86 8.99
N SER A 135 -5.21 9.40 9.85
CA SER A 135 -5.70 10.18 10.99
C SER A 135 -5.95 9.23 12.17
N ASP A 136 -5.68 9.67 13.40
CA ASP A 136 -5.83 8.84 14.61
C ASP A 136 -7.24 8.26 14.79
N ASP A 137 -8.27 8.93 14.28
CA ASP A 137 -9.67 8.49 14.34
C ASP A 137 -10.06 7.51 13.21
N ASP A 138 -9.24 7.40 12.14
CA ASP A 138 -9.62 6.74 10.89
C ASP A 138 -8.39 6.01 10.30
N LYS A 139 -7.94 4.96 11.00
CA LYS A 139 -6.77 4.11 10.64
C LYS A 139 -6.84 3.46 9.25
N ASP A 140 -7.96 3.63 8.53
CA ASP A 140 -8.31 2.89 7.31
C ASP A 140 -8.33 3.76 6.04
N ILE A 141 -7.96 5.06 6.12
CA ILE A 141 -8.00 5.95 4.93
C ILE A 141 -7.11 5.43 3.80
N LEU A 142 -5.86 5.06 4.09
CA LEU A 142 -4.98 4.50 3.06
C LEU A 142 -5.56 3.22 2.47
N GLY A 143 -6.04 2.30 3.31
CA GLY A 143 -6.63 1.03 2.88
C GLY A 143 -7.78 1.27 1.89
N ARG A 144 -8.72 2.14 2.25
CA ARG A 144 -9.84 2.55 1.39
C ARG A 144 -9.37 3.18 0.07
N VAL A 145 -8.40 4.09 0.12
CA VAL A 145 -7.83 4.72 -1.09
C VAL A 145 -7.16 3.66 -1.97
N TYR A 146 -6.39 2.75 -1.37
CA TYR A 146 -5.68 1.69 -2.08
C TYR A 146 -6.66 0.73 -2.77
N GLU A 147 -7.68 0.27 -2.05
CA GLU A 147 -8.76 -0.58 -2.59
C GLU A 147 -9.55 0.11 -3.69
N TYR A 148 -9.88 1.39 -3.50
CA TYR A 148 -10.58 2.18 -4.51
C TYR A 148 -9.75 2.27 -5.81
N PHE A 149 -8.46 2.57 -5.70
CA PHE A 149 -7.57 2.64 -6.86
C PHE A 149 -7.45 1.28 -7.54
N LEU A 150 -7.29 0.19 -6.78
CA LEU A 150 -7.27 -1.17 -7.33
C LEU A 150 -8.55 -1.50 -8.11
N GLY A 151 -9.72 -1.18 -7.56
CA GLY A 151 -11.00 -1.37 -8.23
C GLY A 151 -11.15 -0.54 -9.51
N GLN A 152 -10.71 0.72 -9.49
CA GLN A 152 -10.75 1.58 -10.67
C GLN A 152 -9.80 1.12 -11.78
N PHE A 153 -8.59 0.69 -11.43
CA PHE A 153 -7.65 0.12 -12.41
C PHE A 153 -8.17 -1.19 -13.01
N ALA A 154 -8.73 -2.09 -12.19
CA ALA A 154 -9.34 -3.33 -12.67
C ALA A 154 -10.50 -3.06 -13.65
N SER A 155 -11.35 -2.07 -13.34
CA SER A 155 -12.44 -1.63 -14.23
C SER A 155 -11.92 -1.09 -15.57
N LYS A 156 -10.83 -0.31 -15.57
CA LYS A 156 -10.24 0.27 -16.78
C LYS A 156 -9.40 -0.71 -17.61
N GLU A 157 -8.80 -1.73 -17.01
CA GLU A 157 -7.95 -2.71 -17.73
C GLU A 157 -8.76 -3.74 -18.52
N GLY A 158 -10.06 -3.90 -18.26
CA GLY A 158 -10.96 -4.74 -19.05
C GLY A 158 -10.67 -6.26 -18.97
N LYS A 159 -9.62 -6.67 -18.26
CA LYS A 159 -9.42 -8.07 -17.84
C LYS A 159 -10.46 -8.37 -16.78
N ALA A 160 -11.25 -9.43 -16.97
CA ALA A 160 -12.27 -9.85 -15.99
C ALA A 160 -11.61 -9.94 -14.60
N GLY A 161 -11.94 -9.01 -13.71
CA GLY A 161 -11.18 -8.68 -12.50
C GLY A 161 -11.03 -9.80 -11.48
N GLY A 162 -11.64 -10.97 -11.68
CA GLY A 162 -11.56 -12.11 -10.76
C GLY A 162 -10.15 -12.67 -10.54
N GLU A 163 -9.20 -12.39 -11.43
CA GLU A 163 -7.80 -12.83 -11.29
C GLU A 163 -6.94 -11.88 -10.43
N PHE A 164 -7.35 -10.61 -10.26
CA PHE A 164 -6.54 -9.59 -9.58
C PHE A 164 -7.26 -8.91 -8.39
N TYR A 165 -8.58 -8.80 -8.42
CA TYR A 165 -9.37 -8.04 -7.44
C TYR A 165 -10.84 -8.51 -7.41
N THR A 166 -11.27 -9.04 -6.27
CA THR A 166 -12.69 -9.31 -6.01
C THR A 166 -13.33 -8.11 -5.30
N PRO A 167 -14.46 -7.54 -5.79
CA PRO A 167 -15.08 -6.37 -5.18
C PRO A 167 -15.43 -6.56 -3.70
N ALA A 168 -15.18 -5.51 -2.89
CA ALA A 168 -15.35 -5.55 -1.44
C ALA A 168 -16.75 -6.00 -0.98
N CYS A 169 -17.82 -5.64 -1.70
CA CYS A 169 -19.18 -6.08 -1.34
C CYS A 169 -19.38 -7.60 -1.51
N VAL A 170 -18.75 -8.21 -2.52
CA VAL A 170 -18.81 -9.66 -2.76
C VAL A 170 -17.98 -10.38 -1.71
N VAL A 171 -16.75 -9.90 -1.46
CA VAL A 171 -15.84 -10.42 -0.43
C VAL A 171 -16.49 -10.34 0.95
N LYS A 172 -17.03 -9.18 1.34
CA LYS A 172 -17.75 -8.98 2.62
C LYS A 172 -18.95 -9.90 2.74
N THR A 173 -19.73 -10.09 1.67
CA THR A 173 -20.87 -11.01 1.69
C THR A 173 -20.40 -12.46 1.92
N LEU A 174 -19.38 -12.91 1.19
CA LEU A 174 -18.86 -14.27 1.31
C LEU A 174 -18.28 -14.54 2.71
N VAL A 175 -17.47 -13.62 3.24
CA VAL A 175 -16.90 -13.75 4.58
C VAL A 175 -17.99 -13.78 5.66
N ASN A 176 -18.99 -12.89 5.57
CA ASN A 176 -20.11 -12.89 6.54
C ASN A 176 -21.01 -14.12 6.42
N MET A 177 -21.02 -14.82 5.29
CA MET A 177 -21.73 -16.11 5.14
C MET A 177 -20.91 -17.29 5.68
N LEU A 178 -19.57 -17.20 5.62
CA LEU A 178 -18.66 -18.26 6.06
C LEU A 178 -18.35 -18.19 7.56
N GLU A 179 -18.43 -17.00 8.16
CA GLU A 179 -18.23 -16.74 9.59
C GLU A 179 -16.93 -17.38 10.15
N PRO A 180 -15.74 -17.01 9.65
CA PRO A 180 -14.49 -17.66 10.01
C PRO A 180 -13.98 -17.25 11.40
N TYR A 181 -14.63 -17.74 12.47
CA TYR A 181 -14.25 -17.45 13.86
C TYR A 181 -12.97 -18.15 14.34
N SER A 182 -12.67 -19.33 13.80
CA SER A 182 -11.46 -20.09 14.14
C SER A 182 -11.11 -21.10 13.04
N GLY A 183 -9.85 -21.54 13.01
CA GLY A 183 -9.38 -22.60 12.10
C GLY A 183 -8.55 -22.07 10.93
N ARG A 184 -8.65 -22.74 9.78
CA ARG A 184 -7.80 -22.43 8.62
C ARG A 184 -8.62 -21.81 7.51
N VAL A 185 -8.25 -20.60 7.10
CA VAL A 185 -8.84 -19.90 5.96
C VAL A 185 -7.91 -20.11 4.77
N TYR A 186 -8.42 -20.72 3.70
CA TYR A 186 -7.65 -21.03 2.50
C TYR A 186 -8.30 -20.42 1.26
N ASP A 187 -7.51 -19.69 0.48
CA ASP A 187 -7.91 -19.17 -0.83
C ASP A 187 -6.90 -19.65 -1.90
N PRO A 188 -7.31 -20.57 -2.81
CA PRO A 188 -6.43 -21.14 -3.83
C PRO A 188 -6.09 -20.17 -4.97
N CYS A 189 -6.76 -19.02 -5.07
CA CYS A 189 -6.52 -17.99 -6.08
C CYS A 189 -6.69 -16.62 -5.41
N CYS A 190 -5.83 -16.33 -4.43
CA CYS A 190 -6.06 -15.27 -3.46
C CYS A 190 -5.96 -13.84 -4.04
N GLY A 191 -5.45 -13.69 -5.27
CA GLY A 191 -5.33 -12.38 -5.92
C GLY A 191 -4.55 -11.42 -5.03
N SER A 192 -5.07 -10.22 -4.80
CA SER A 192 -4.45 -9.23 -3.91
C SER A 192 -4.71 -9.46 -2.41
N GLY A 193 -5.28 -10.60 -2.00
CA GLY A 193 -5.51 -10.96 -0.59
C GLY A 193 -6.78 -10.39 0.06
N GLY A 194 -7.71 -9.85 -0.73
CA GLY A 194 -8.91 -9.18 -0.21
C GLY A 194 -9.79 -10.06 0.71
N MET A 195 -9.90 -11.36 0.43
CA MET A 195 -10.66 -12.30 1.27
C MET A 195 -10.07 -12.44 2.68
N PHE A 196 -8.75 -12.38 2.83
CA PHE A 196 -8.08 -12.48 4.12
C PHE A 196 -8.21 -11.19 4.93
N VAL A 197 -8.02 -10.04 4.30
CA VAL A 197 -8.21 -8.72 4.93
C VAL A 197 -9.63 -8.61 5.49
N GLN A 198 -10.62 -9.00 4.69
CA GLN A 198 -12.02 -8.97 5.14
C GLN A 198 -12.33 -10.02 6.22
N SER A 199 -11.66 -11.19 6.20
CA SER A 199 -11.77 -12.18 7.28
C SER A 199 -11.24 -11.62 8.60
N GLY A 200 -10.17 -10.82 8.57
CA GLY A 200 -9.68 -10.08 9.74
C GLY A 200 -10.70 -9.05 10.25
N HIS A 201 -11.23 -8.22 9.36
CA HIS A 201 -12.28 -7.26 9.71
C HIS A 201 -13.52 -7.95 10.31
N PHE A 202 -13.93 -9.11 9.79
CA PHE A 202 -15.05 -9.86 10.35
C PHE A 202 -14.78 -10.27 11.80
N ILE A 203 -13.60 -10.81 12.11
CA ILE A 203 -13.21 -11.22 13.47
C ILE A 203 -13.18 -10.01 14.41
N GLU A 204 -12.59 -8.90 13.96
CA GLU A 204 -12.53 -7.63 14.70
C GLU A 204 -13.94 -7.08 15.01
N GLU A 205 -14.83 -7.05 14.01
CA GLU A 205 -16.22 -6.58 14.15
C GLU A 205 -17.05 -7.46 15.11
N HIS A 206 -16.71 -8.74 15.26
CA HIS A 206 -17.44 -9.71 16.09
C HIS A 206 -16.72 -10.06 17.40
N ALA A 207 -15.73 -9.26 17.82
CA ALA A 207 -14.95 -9.44 19.05
C ALA A 207 -14.27 -10.82 19.18
N GLY A 208 -13.89 -11.42 18.05
CA GLY A 208 -13.07 -12.63 18.01
C GLY A 208 -11.58 -12.33 18.14
N ASN A 209 -10.75 -13.38 18.18
CA ASN A 209 -9.30 -13.26 18.25
C ASN A 209 -8.66 -13.66 16.92
N LEU A 210 -7.89 -12.76 16.31
CA LEU A 210 -7.18 -13.02 15.05
C LEU A 210 -6.22 -14.23 15.14
N ASN A 211 -5.69 -14.52 16.34
CA ASN A 211 -4.81 -15.67 16.56
C ASN A 211 -5.53 -17.03 16.48
N ASP A 212 -6.85 -17.04 16.47
CA ASP A 212 -7.63 -18.28 16.34
C ASP A 212 -7.75 -18.74 14.88
N ILE A 213 -7.29 -17.91 13.93
CA ILE A 213 -7.26 -18.26 12.51
C ILE A 213 -5.84 -18.29 11.94
N SER A 214 -5.62 -19.19 10.99
CA SER A 214 -4.42 -19.26 10.16
C SER A 214 -4.82 -19.12 8.69
N VAL A 215 -4.13 -18.26 7.94
CA VAL A 215 -4.44 -17.94 6.55
C VAL A 215 -3.45 -18.63 5.62
N TYR A 216 -3.96 -19.19 4.53
CA TYR A 216 -3.17 -19.86 3.50
C TYR A 216 -3.65 -19.37 2.12
N GLY A 217 -2.74 -18.90 1.28
CA GLY A 217 -3.07 -18.38 -0.04
C GLY A 217 -2.22 -19.00 -1.15
N GLN A 218 -2.76 -19.09 -2.35
CA GLN A 218 -2.00 -19.35 -3.57
C GLN A 218 -2.34 -18.31 -4.63
N GLU A 219 -1.30 -17.78 -5.28
CA GLU A 219 -1.43 -16.87 -6.41
C GLU A 219 -0.40 -17.24 -7.50
N SER A 220 -0.87 -17.30 -8.74
CA SER A 220 -0.08 -17.70 -9.89
C SER A 220 0.78 -16.55 -10.45
N ASN A 221 0.32 -15.31 -10.30
CA ASN A 221 0.99 -14.12 -10.79
C ASN A 221 1.95 -13.55 -9.71
N PRO A 222 3.28 -13.54 -9.93
CA PRO A 222 4.24 -13.12 -8.91
C PRO A 222 4.04 -11.69 -8.39
N THR A 223 3.64 -10.76 -9.26
CA THR A 223 3.38 -9.37 -8.87
C THR A 223 2.13 -9.27 -8.00
N THR A 224 1.15 -10.13 -8.23
CA THR A 224 -0.13 -10.15 -7.49
C THR A 224 0.02 -10.85 -6.14
N ASP A 225 0.81 -11.91 -6.10
CA ASP A 225 1.22 -12.60 -4.87
C ASP A 225 1.94 -11.64 -3.91
N GLN A 226 2.76 -10.74 -4.44
CA GLN A 226 3.44 -9.72 -3.65
C GLN A 226 2.47 -8.71 -3.01
N TYR A 227 1.41 -8.32 -3.73
CA TYR A 227 0.34 -7.50 -3.15
C TYR A 227 -0.41 -8.23 -2.04
N CYS A 228 -0.71 -9.51 -2.25
CA CYS A 228 -1.34 -10.36 -1.24
C CYS A 228 -0.50 -10.44 0.02
N SER A 229 0.77 -10.80 -0.12
CA SER A 229 1.72 -10.93 1.00
C SER A 229 1.85 -9.62 1.79
N THR A 230 1.88 -8.48 1.10
CA THR A 230 1.94 -7.15 1.73
C THR A 230 0.65 -6.82 2.49
N ALA A 231 -0.51 -7.06 1.87
CA ALA A 231 -1.80 -6.80 2.49
C ALA A 231 -2.05 -7.68 3.73
N VAL A 232 -1.71 -8.97 3.64
CA VAL A 232 -1.99 -9.97 4.69
C VAL A 232 -0.95 -9.96 5.80
N GLY A 233 0.33 -9.77 5.47
CA GLY A 233 1.43 -9.73 6.44
C GLY A 233 1.32 -8.58 7.45
N SER A 234 0.48 -7.59 7.18
CA SER A 234 0.14 -6.53 8.13
C SER A 234 -0.78 -6.98 9.27
N ARG A 235 -1.44 -8.15 9.16
CA ARG A 235 -2.51 -8.58 10.08
C ARG A 235 -2.45 -10.04 10.53
N PHE A 236 -1.77 -10.94 9.81
CA PHE A 236 -1.72 -12.37 10.10
C PHE A 236 -0.30 -12.94 10.05
N VAL A 237 -0.07 -14.03 10.78
CA VAL A 237 1.14 -14.86 10.63
C VAL A 237 1.03 -15.61 9.29
N TRP A 238 1.84 -15.21 8.31
CA TRP A 238 1.84 -15.77 6.96
C TRP A 238 2.85 -16.92 6.87
N GLU A 239 2.37 -18.17 6.78
CA GLU A 239 3.21 -19.32 6.44
C GLU A 239 3.09 -19.59 4.93
N VAL A 240 4.16 -19.28 4.19
CA VAL A 240 4.30 -19.66 2.78
C VAL A 240 4.45 -21.19 2.72
N CYS A 241 3.53 -21.87 2.02
CA CYS A 241 3.73 -23.26 1.60
C CYS A 241 4.54 -23.30 0.30
#